data_AF-A0A7S2C5Y4-F1
#
_entry.id   AF-A0A7S2C5Y4-F1
#
_cell.length_a   1.000
_cell.length_b   1.000
_cell.length_c   1.000
_cell.angle_alpha   90.00
_cell.angle_beta   90.00
_cell.angle_gamma   90.00
#
_symmetry.space_group_name_H-M   'P 1'
#
loop_
_entity.id
_entity.type
_entity.pdbx_description
1 polymer ?
#
loop_
_entity_poly.entity_id
_entity_poly.type
_entity_poly.pdbx_seq_one_letter_code
_entity_poly.pdbx_strand_id
1 'polypeptide(L)'
;NRNSIEVARAIYNNAVMHLKNKKGLWLRLAELETKYGTSESLDNVLQRAVTYCPHAEILWLMAAKQKWLRGDVASARRILAEAFSHSKESEAIHLAAVKLESENNEIQRSRLLLARARQQCNTPKVWMQSVQLEREQ
;
A
#
# COMPACT_ATOMS: atom_id res chain seq x y z
N ASN A 1 28.86 2.12 -11.72
CA ASN A 1 27.87 3.23 -11.79
C ASN A 1 27.02 3.36 -10.52
N ARG A 2 27.60 3.31 -9.30
CA ARG A 2 26.85 3.52 -8.04
C ARG A 2 26.65 5.00 -7.71
N ASN A 3 27.65 5.85 -8.01
CA ASN A 3 27.57 7.30 -7.74
C ASN A 3 26.36 7.98 -8.38
N SER A 4 25.95 7.57 -9.58
CA SER A 4 24.78 8.16 -10.26
C SER A 4 23.46 7.91 -9.51
N ILE A 5 23.36 6.81 -8.77
CA ILE A 5 22.13 6.43 -8.04
C ILE A 5 22.02 7.23 -6.73
N GLU A 6 23.14 7.41 -6.03
CA GLU A 6 23.18 8.23 -4.81
C GLU A 6 22.85 9.69 -5.12
N VAL A 7 23.38 10.22 -6.23
CA VAL A 7 23.03 11.57 -6.72
C VAL A 7 21.54 11.65 -7.06
N ALA A 8 20.99 10.67 -7.78
CA ALA A 8 19.56 10.64 -8.07
C ALA A 8 18.71 10.61 -6.79
N ARG A 9 19.07 9.80 -5.80
CA ARG A 9 18.41 9.75 -4.49
C ARG A 9 18.47 11.09 -3.77
N ALA A 10 19.61 11.77 -3.77
CA ALA A 10 19.76 13.10 -3.19
C ALA A 10 18.86 14.13 -3.88
N ILE A 11 18.81 14.13 -5.22
CA ILE A 11 17.94 15.01 -6.01
C ILE A 11 16.46 14.74 -5.69
N TYR A 12 16.04 13.48 -5.65
CA TYR A 12 14.66 13.15 -5.29
C TYR A 12 14.30 13.56 -3.86
N ASN A 13 15.19 13.31 -2.89
CA ASN A 13 14.96 13.74 -1.51
C ASN A 13 14.80 15.26 -1.41
N ASN A 14 15.61 16.02 -2.13
CA ASN A 14 15.51 17.48 -2.18
C ASN A 14 14.20 17.91 -2.89
N ALA A 15 13.89 17.31 -4.04
CA ALA A 15 12.65 17.60 -4.77
C ALA A 15 11.40 17.32 -3.92
N VAL A 16 11.42 16.23 -3.15
CA VAL A 16 10.33 15.86 -2.25
C VAL A 16 10.21 16.82 -1.06
N MET A 17 11.32 17.37 -0.55
CA MET A 17 11.27 18.42 0.48
C MET A 17 10.55 19.68 -0.02
N HIS A 18 10.73 20.06 -1.28
CA HIS A 18 10.06 21.22 -1.88
C HIS A 18 8.66 20.93 -2.40
N LEU A 19 8.41 19.72 -2.93
CA LEU A 19 7.17 19.35 -3.64
C LEU A 19 6.46 18.16 -2.95
N LYS A 20 6.21 18.31 -1.65
CA LYS A 20 5.65 17.26 -0.77
C LYS A 20 4.31 16.68 -1.23
N ASN A 21 3.52 17.46 -1.96
CA ASN A 21 2.15 17.11 -2.35
C ASN A 21 2.07 16.30 -3.66
N LYS A 22 3.17 16.14 -4.39
CA LYS A 22 3.17 15.42 -5.68
C LYS A 22 3.42 13.93 -5.47
N LYS A 23 2.34 13.14 -5.50
CA LYS A 23 2.39 11.66 -5.46
C LYS A 23 3.37 11.04 -6.46
N GLY A 24 3.52 11.62 -7.65
CA GLY A 24 4.41 11.11 -8.69
C GLY A 24 5.89 11.09 -8.27
N LEU A 25 6.35 12.10 -7.52
CA LEU A 25 7.74 12.14 -7.03
C LEU A 25 7.99 11.04 -5.99
N TRP A 26 7.06 10.87 -5.06
CA TRP A 26 7.11 9.81 -4.06
C TRP A 26 7.10 8.42 -4.69
N LEU A 27 6.29 8.19 -5.73
CA LEU A 27 6.27 6.93 -6.46
C LEU A 27 7.62 6.65 -7.14
N ARG A 28 8.21 7.65 -7.82
CA ARG A 28 9.53 7.48 -8.46
C ARG A 28 10.64 7.23 -7.44
N LEU A 29 10.60 7.91 -6.30
CA LEU A 29 11.55 7.68 -5.21
C LEU A 29 11.38 6.26 -4.64
N ALA A 30 10.15 5.83 -4.38
CA ALA A 30 9.87 4.47 -3.91
C ALA A 30 10.31 3.41 -4.93
N GLU A 31 10.05 3.60 -6.23
CA GLU A 31 10.54 2.72 -7.30
C GLU A 31 12.07 2.63 -7.33
N LEU A 32 12.75 3.77 -7.15
CA LEU A 32 14.21 3.79 -7.09
C LEU A 32 14.72 3.01 -5.87
N GLU A 33 14.11 3.20 -4.70
CA GLU A 33 14.49 2.47 -3.48
C GLU A 33 14.13 0.98 -3.55
N THR A 34 13.04 0.58 -4.22
CA THR A 34 12.75 -0.85 -4.42
C THR A 34 13.81 -1.55 -5.28
N LYS A 35 14.45 -0.84 -6.23
CA LYS A 35 15.44 -1.42 -7.15
C LYS A 35 16.86 -1.37 -6.61
N TYR A 36 17.23 -0.31 -5.90
CA TYR A 36 18.62 -0.02 -5.52
C TYR A 36 18.80 0.32 -4.04
N GLY A 37 17.70 0.41 -3.28
CA GLY A 37 17.70 0.78 -1.88
C GLY A 37 17.75 -0.39 -0.93
N THR A 38 17.93 -0.07 0.34
CA THR A 38 17.66 -1.00 1.43
C THR A 38 16.18 -0.94 1.75
N SER A 39 15.60 -2.05 2.20
CA SER A 39 14.18 -2.08 2.50
C SER A 39 13.82 -1.18 3.70
N GLU A 40 14.76 -0.85 4.59
CA GLU A 40 14.58 0.17 5.64
C GLU A 40 14.46 1.58 5.06
N SER A 41 15.30 1.93 4.09
CA SER A 41 15.21 3.23 3.41
C SER A 41 13.88 3.38 2.68
N LEU A 42 13.41 2.32 2.03
CA LEU A 42 12.11 2.28 1.39
C LEU A 42 10.96 2.44 2.39
N ASP A 43 11.02 1.75 3.53
CA ASP A 43 10.01 1.87 4.59
C ASP A 43 9.93 3.32 5.11
N ASN A 44 11.08 3.96 5.35
CA ASN A 44 11.15 5.36 5.78
C ASN A 44 10.60 6.33 4.73
N VAL A 45 10.92 6.10 3.45
CA VAL A 45 10.37 6.90 2.34
C VAL A 45 8.86 6.74 2.26
N LEU A 46 8.35 5.51 2.33
CA LEU A 46 6.92 5.24 2.22
C LEU A 46 6.13 5.79 3.41
N GLN A 47 6.65 5.69 4.64
CA GLN A 47 6.04 6.33 5.81
C GLN A 47 5.91 7.83 5.64
N ARG A 48 6.97 8.51 5.17
CA ARG A 48 6.91 9.95 4.86
C ARG A 48 5.94 10.24 3.72
N ALA A 49 5.98 9.43 2.66
CA ALA A 49 5.11 9.61 1.51
C ALA A 49 3.63 9.57 1.91
N VAL A 50 3.29 8.63 2.80
CA VAL A 50 1.96 8.43 3.34
C VAL A 50 1.51 9.60 4.24
N THR A 51 2.39 10.14 5.09
CA THR A 51 2.04 11.29 5.95
C THR A 51 1.81 12.56 5.14
N TYR A 52 2.57 12.79 4.07
CA TYR A 52 2.41 13.97 3.22
C TYR A 52 1.31 13.81 2.16
N CYS A 53 1.03 12.59 1.70
CA CYS A 53 0.03 12.29 0.67
C CYS A 53 -0.94 11.20 1.14
N PRO A 54 -1.79 11.46 2.15
CA PRO A 54 -2.67 10.43 2.73
C PRO A 54 -3.77 9.95 1.76
N HIS A 55 -4.12 10.75 0.75
CA HIS A 55 -5.11 10.41 -0.28
C HIS A 55 -4.54 9.55 -1.42
N ALA A 56 -3.22 9.32 -1.44
CA ALA A 56 -2.59 8.53 -2.48
C ALA A 56 -2.60 7.05 -2.10
N GLU A 57 -3.70 6.37 -2.43
CA GLU A 57 -3.93 4.95 -2.17
C GLU A 57 -2.78 4.04 -2.62
N ILE A 58 -2.18 4.35 -3.77
CA ILE A 58 -1.06 3.59 -4.34
C ILE A 58 0.13 3.53 -3.37
N LEU A 59 0.42 4.61 -2.64
CA LEU A 59 1.53 4.65 -1.69
C LEU A 59 1.26 3.74 -0.48
N TRP A 60 0.02 3.75 0.02
CA TRP A 60 -0.41 2.84 1.08
C TRP A 60 -0.32 1.37 0.66
N LEU A 61 -0.76 1.07 -0.57
CA LEU A 61 -0.68 -0.28 -1.14
C LEU A 61 0.77 -0.75 -1.31
N MET A 62 1.65 0.13 -1.76
CA MET A 62 3.08 -0.16 -1.86
C MET A 62 3.70 -0.43 -0.48
N ALA A 63 3.36 0.38 0.53
CA ALA A 63 3.82 0.19 1.91
C ALA A 63 3.36 -1.14 2.51
N ALA A 64 2.07 -1.46 2.37
CA ALA A 64 1.52 -2.73 2.83
C ALA A 64 2.17 -3.93 2.13
N LYS A 65 2.32 -3.87 0.80
CA LYS A 65 2.96 -4.92 0.01
C LYS A 65 4.41 -5.13 0.44
N GLN A 66 5.16 -4.06 0.69
CA GLN A 66 6.55 -4.15 1.11
C GLN A 66 6.70 -4.86 2.46
N LYS A 67 5.83 -4.56 3.44
CA LYS A 67 5.82 -5.26 4.73
C LYS A 67 5.38 -6.71 4.60
N TRP A 68 4.38 -6.97 3.77
CA TRP A 68 3.93 -8.33 3.50
C TRP A 68 5.03 -9.21 2.86
N LEU A 69 5.79 -8.68 1.89
CA LEU A 69 6.93 -9.39 1.29
C LEU A 69 8.05 -9.70 2.29
N ARG A 70 8.14 -8.97 3.40
CA ARG A 70 9.08 -9.30 4.51
C ARG A 70 8.55 -10.38 5.46
N GLY A 71 7.29 -10.80 5.31
CA GLY A 71 6.60 -11.66 6.26
C GLY A 71 5.96 -10.90 7.44
N ASP A 72 6.06 -9.57 7.48
CA ASP A 72 5.48 -8.75 8.55
C ASP A 72 4.01 -8.43 8.28
N VAL A 73 3.17 -9.45 8.39
CA VAL A 73 1.71 -9.36 8.18
C VAL A 73 1.06 -8.37 9.15
N ALA A 74 1.49 -8.36 10.41
CA ALA A 74 0.93 -7.47 11.43
C ALA A 74 1.16 -5.99 11.07
N SER A 75 2.36 -5.66 10.58
CA SER A 75 2.70 -4.31 10.14
C SER A 75 1.92 -3.91 8.89
N ALA A 76 1.80 -4.82 7.91
CA ALA A 76 0.99 -4.58 6.72
C ALA A 76 -0.48 -4.31 7.07
N ARG A 77 -1.04 -5.06 8.03
CA ARG A 77 -2.42 -4.85 8.53
C ARG A 77 -2.58 -3.49 9.19
N ARG A 78 -1.62 -3.05 10.01
CA ARG A 78 -1.64 -1.71 10.63
C ARG A 78 -1.64 -0.61 9.58
N ILE A 79 -0.78 -0.72 8.56
CA ILE A 79 -0.70 0.24 7.46
C ILE A 79 -2.02 0.30 6.69
N LEU A 80 -2.63 -0.86 6.39
CA LEU A 80 -3.95 -0.90 5.75
C LEU A 80 -5.06 -0.32 6.63
N ALA A 81 -5.03 -0.56 7.94
CA ALA A 81 -5.98 0.04 8.88
C ALA A 81 -5.87 1.57 8.94
N GLU A 82 -4.65 2.10 8.93
CA GLU A 82 -4.40 3.54 8.81
C GLU A 82 -4.89 4.08 7.46
N ALA A 83 -4.63 3.36 6.37
CA ALA A 83 -5.12 3.71 5.04
C ALA A 83 -6.66 3.78 4.99
N PHE A 84 -7.37 2.87 5.66
CA PHE A 84 -8.83 2.92 5.79
C PHE A 84 -9.33 4.15 6.55
N SER A 85 -8.54 4.72 7.46
CA SER A 85 -8.95 5.93 8.18
C SER A 85 -8.97 7.16 7.26
N HIS A 86 -8.04 7.21 6.31
CA HIS A 86 -7.88 8.31 5.35
C HIS A 86 -8.71 8.11 4.07
N SER A 87 -8.82 6.89 3.56
CA SER A 87 -9.43 6.58 2.25
C SER A 87 -10.45 5.44 2.39
N LYS A 88 -11.59 5.75 3.03
CA LYS A 88 -12.68 4.79 3.30
C LYS A 88 -13.41 4.28 2.05
N GLU A 89 -13.34 5.02 0.94
CA GLU A 89 -14.07 4.70 -0.30
C GLU A 89 -13.17 4.06 -1.37
N SER A 90 -11.90 3.80 -1.04
CA SER A 90 -10.98 3.18 -1.98
C SER A 90 -11.31 1.70 -2.19
N GLU A 91 -11.73 1.35 -3.40
CA GLU A 91 -11.83 -0.05 -3.83
C GLU A 91 -10.48 -0.76 -3.73
N ALA A 92 -9.39 -0.10 -4.11
CA ALA A 92 -8.07 -0.73 -4.19
C ALA A 92 -7.54 -1.17 -2.83
N ILE A 93 -7.77 -0.36 -1.77
CA ILE A 93 -7.39 -0.70 -0.40
C ILE A 93 -8.21 -1.89 0.12
N HIS A 94 -9.52 -1.91 -0.14
CA HIS A 94 -10.38 -3.04 0.24
C HIS A 94 -9.92 -4.35 -0.39
N LEU A 95 -9.73 -4.36 -1.71
CA LEU A 95 -9.31 -5.56 -2.43
C LEU A 95 -7.93 -6.04 -1.94
N ALA A 96 -7.01 -5.12 -1.65
CA ALA A 96 -5.69 -5.47 -1.12
C ALA A 96 -5.75 -6.05 0.29
N ALA A 97 -6.60 -5.52 1.16
CA ALA A 97 -6.80 -6.06 2.50
C ALA A 97 -7.41 -7.46 2.46
N VAL A 98 -8.41 -7.68 1.60
CA VAL A 98 -9.02 -9.00 1.39
C VAL A 98 -7.99 -10.02 0.89
N LYS A 99 -7.15 -9.64 -0.08
CA LYS A 99 -6.06 -10.49 -0.59
C LYS A 99 -5.06 -10.85 0.51
N LEU A 100 -4.67 -9.87 1.31
CA LEU A 100 -3.73 -10.08 2.40
C LEU A 100 -4.29 -11.04 3.47
N GLU A 101 -5.57 -10.93 3.83
CA GLU A 101 -6.18 -11.87 4.79
C GLU A 101 -6.44 -13.25 4.17
N SER A 102 -6.78 -13.35 2.87
CA SER A 102 -6.94 -14.64 2.21
C SER A 102 -5.63 -15.43 2.12
N GLU A 103 -4.52 -14.76 1.83
CA GLU A 103 -3.19 -15.40 1.80
C GLU A 103 -2.69 -15.81 3.18
N ASN A 104 -3.22 -15.20 4.26
CA ASN A 104 -2.87 -15.54 5.65
C ASN A 104 -3.87 -16.50 6.32
N ASN A 105 -4.72 -17.19 5.55
CA ASN A 105 -5.74 -18.13 6.04
C ASN A 105 -6.77 -17.52 7.02
N GLU A 106 -6.94 -16.20 7.03
CA GLU A 106 -7.85 -15.47 7.93
C GLU A 106 -9.19 -15.19 7.22
N ILE A 107 -9.88 -16.26 6.82
CA ILE A 107 -11.09 -16.21 5.98
C ILE A 107 -12.22 -15.42 6.65
N GLN A 108 -12.39 -15.54 7.98
CA GLN A 108 -13.43 -14.83 8.72
C GLN A 108 -13.27 -13.30 8.64
N ARG A 109 -12.03 -12.81 8.79
CA ARG A 109 -11.73 -11.39 8.63
C ARG A 109 -11.91 -10.93 7.20
N SER A 110 -11.49 -11.75 6.24
CA SER A 110 -11.66 -11.45 4.82
C SER A 110 -13.14 -11.29 4.44
N ARG A 111 -14.03 -12.14 4.97
CA ARG A 111 -15.49 -12.00 4.84
C ARG A 111 -16.02 -10.69 5.43
N LEU A 112 -15.58 -10.33 6.64
CA LEU A 112 -15.99 -9.07 7.28
C LEU A 112 -15.56 -7.85 6.45
N LEU A 113 -14.32 -7.86 5.95
CA LEU A 113 -13.80 -6.81 5.09
C LEU A 113 -14.56 -6.72 3.76
N LEU A 114 -14.90 -7.86 3.16
CA LEU A 114 -15.73 -7.88 1.94
C LEU A 114 -17.15 -7.38 2.20
N ALA A 115 -17.77 -7.74 3.33
CA ALA A 115 -19.10 -7.24 3.69
C ALA A 115 -19.09 -5.71 3.83
N ARG A 116 -18.04 -5.15 4.47
CA ARG A 116 -17.82 -3.71 4.55
C ARG A 116 -17.54 -3.09 3.18
N ALA A 117 -16.72 -3.74 2.35
CA ALA A 117 -16.42 -3.30 1.00
C ALA A 117 -17.68 -3.22 0.14
N ARG A 118 -18.61 -4.19 0.24
CA ARG A 118 -19.89 -4.15 -0.51
C ARG A 118 -20.76 -2.96 -0.14
N GLN A 119 -20.75 -2.55 1.13
CA GLN A 119 -21.52 -1.39 1.60
C GLN A 119 -20.90 -0.06 1.17
N GLN A 120 -19.56 0.05 1.22
CA GLN A 120 -18.84 1.28 0.93
C GLN A 120 -18.52 1.45 -0.56
N CYS A 121 -18.22 0.35 -1.24
CA CYS A 121 -17.76 0.27 -2.63
C CYS A 121 -18.58 -0.80 -3.36
N ASN A 122 -19.72 -0.43 -3.94
CA ASN A 122 -20.57 -1.35 -4.69
C ASN A 122 -20.05 -1.57 -6.13
N THR A 123 -18.82 -2.05 -6.26
CA THR A 123 -18.19 -2.32 -7.56
C THR A 123 -18.25 -3.80 -7.94
N PRO A 124 -18.32 -4.14 -9.24
CA PRO A 124 -18.39 -5.53 -9.68
C PRO A 124 -17.18 -6.35 -9.27
N LYS A 125 -15.99 -5.75 -9.10
CA LYS A 125 -14.80 -6.48 -8.67
C LYS A 125 -14.90 -6.97 -7.21
N VAL A 126 -15.50 -6.18 -6.31
CA VAL A 126 -15.73 -6.60 -4.91
C VAL A 126 -16.67 -7.79 -4.84
N TRP A 127 -17.71 -7.80 -5.68
CA TRP A 127 -18.61 -8.95 -5.82
C TRP A 127 -17.92 -10.16 -6.43
N MET A 128 -17.10 -9.98 -7.47
CA MET A 128 -16.32 -11.07 -8.06
C MET A 128 -15.36 -11.69 -7.04
N GLN A 129 -14.66 -10.86 -6.25
CA GLN A 129 -13.76 -11.36 -5.21
C GLN A 129 -14.52 -12.08 -4.09
N SER A 130 -15.72 -11.62 -3.78
CA SER A 130 -16.61 -12.30 -2.84
C SER A 130 -17.03 -13.68 -3.31
N VAL A 131 -17.40 -13.81 -4.59
CA VAL A 131 -17.74 -15.10 -5.18
C VAL A 131 -16.52 -16.04 -5.18
N GLN A 132 -15.34 -15.52 -5.51
CA GLN A 132 -14.10 -16.31 -5.50
C GLN A 132 -13.79 -16.84 -4.09
N LEU A 133 -13.93 -16.01 -3.06
CA LEU A 133 -13.64 -16.40 -1.67
C LEU A 133 -14.61 -17.45 -1.12
N GLU A 134 -15.87 -17.44 -1.55
CA GLU A 134 -16.84 -18.50 -1.22
C GLU A 134 -16.62 -19.78 -2.03
N ARG A 135 -15.93 -19.72 -3.18
CA ARG A 135 -15.57 -20.90 -3.99
C ARG A 135 -14.30 -21.61 -3.50
N GLU A 136 -13.39 -20.89 -2.87
CA GLU A 136 -12.11 -21.42 -2.35
C GLU A 136 -12.24 -22.05 -0.96
N GLN A 137 -13.46 -22.10 -0.40
CA GLN A 137 -13.82 -22.88 0.78
C GLN A 137 -14.17 -24.32 0.43
#